data_AF-A0A416MDJ8-F1
#
_entry.id   AF-A0A416MDJ8-F1
#
_cell.length_a   1.000
_cell.length_b   1.000
_cell.length_c   1.000
_cell.angle_alpha   90.00
_cell.angle_beta   90.00
_cell.angle_gamma   90.00
#
_symmetry.space_group_name_H-M   'P 1'
#
loop_
_entity.id
_entity.type
_entity.pdbx_description
1 polymer ?
#
loop_
_entity_poly.entity_id
_entity_poly.type
_entity_poly.pdbx_seq_one_letter_code
_entity_poly.pdbx_strand_id
1 'polypeptide(L)' 'MYLICYDITSNKKRRKAAEILCDYGRRVQYSVFECEIKRKQFEELYARLSDLSEG' A
#
# COMPACT_ATOMS: atom_id res chain seq x y z
N MET A 1 -13.43 -5.59 -0.86
CA MET A 1 -12.71 -4.73 -1.81
C MET A 1 -12.33 -3.45 -1.10
N TYR A 2 -11.09 -3.00 -1.25
CA TYR A 2 -10.57 -1.77 -0.67
C TYR A 2 -9.97 -0.91 -1.79
N LEU A 3 -10.18 0.41 -1.71
CA LEU A 3 -9.46 1.39 -2.51
C LEU A 3 -8.44 2.07 -1.61
N ILE A 4 -7.16 1.97 -1.96
CA ILE A 4 -6.06 2.49 -1.15
C ILE A 4 -5.41 3.66 -1.90
N CYS A 5 -5.57 4.86 -1.35
CA CYS A 5 -4.93 6.08 -1.81
C CYS A 5 -3.83 6.47 -0.83
N TYR A 6 -2.68 6.94 -1.33
CA TYR A 6 -1.61 7.44 -0.47
C TYR A 6 -1.00 8.71 -1.03
N ASP A 7 -0.50 9.57 -0.15
CA ASP A 7 0.28 10.75 -0.49
C ASP A 7 1.62 10.68 0.24
N ILE A 8 2.70 10.43 -0.51
CA ILE A 8 4.03 10.19 0.03
C ILE A 8 5.03 11.01 -0.78
N THR A 9 5.62 12.02 -0.13
CA THR A 9 6.61 12.92 -0.73
C THR A 9 7.92 12.22 -1.02
N SER A 10 8.41 11.39 -0.09
CA SER A 10 9.66 10.63 -0.27
C SER A 10 9.53 9.59 -1.38
N ASN A 11 10.26 9.79 -2.48
CA ASN A 11 10.30 8.87 -3.61
C ASN A 11 10.67 7.44 -3.18
N LYS A 12 11.58 7.29 -2.21
CA LYS A 12 12.00 5.98 -1.67
C LYS A 12 10.84 5.28 -0.96
N LYS A 13 10.15 5.98 -0.05
CA LYS A 13 8.99 5.42 0.67
C LYS A 13 7.84 5.12 -0.28
N ARG A 14 7.57 6.02 -1.23
CA ARG A 14 6.51 5.85 -2.23
C ARG A 14 6.72 4.62 -3.11
N ARG A 15 7.97 4.39 -3.57
CA ARG A 15 8.32 3.17 -4.32
C ARG A 15 8.09 1.92 -3.49
N LYS A 16 8.57 1.89 -2.24
CA LYS A 16 8.35 0.74 -1.35
C LYS A 16 6.86 0.48 -1.09
N ALA A 17 6.07 1.52 -0.83
CA ALA A 17 4.63 1.38 -0.63
C ALA A 17 3.94 0.79 -1.88
N ALA A 18 4.32 1.25 -3.07
CA ALA A 18 3.82 0.71 -4.33
C ALA A 18 4.22 -0.75 -4.55
N GLU A 19 5.48 -1.12 -4.25
CA GLU A 19 5.96 -2.50 -4.33
C GLU A 19 5.17 -3.42 -3.39
N ILE A 20 4.94 -3.00 -2.14
CA ILE A 20 4.11 -3.75 -1.18
C ILE A 20 2.68 -3.90 -1.71
N LEU A 21 2.04 -2.82 -2.17
CA LEU A 21 0.64 -2.85 -2.60
C LEU A 21 0.41 -3.70 -3.86
N CYS A 22 1.42 -3.90 -4.71
CA CYS A 22 1.34 -4.81 -5.86
C CYS A 22 1.11 -6.27 -5.44
N ASP A 23 1.53 -6.68 -4.23
CA ASP A 23 1.29 -8.05 -3.72
C ASP A 23 -0.18 -8.26 -3.32
N TYR A 24 -0.94 -7.19 -3.08
CA TYR A 24 -2.30 -7.23 -2.52
C TYR A 24 -3.38 -6.70 -3.47
N GLY A 25 -3.01 -6.17 -4.63
CA GLY A 25 -3.99 -5.60 -5.54
C GLY A 25 -3.40 -5.02 -6.82
N ARG A 26 -4.25 -4.34 -7.57
CA ARG A 26 -3.92 -3.73 -8.86
C ARG A 26 -3.77 -2.23 -8.72
N ARG A 27 -2.68 -1.71 -9.27
CA ARG A 27 -2.46 -0.28 -9.43
C ARG A 27 -3.41 0.29 -10.48
N VAL A 28 -4.22 1.29 -10.10
CA VAL A 28 -5.20 1.95 -11.01
C VAL A 28 -4.83 3.40 -11.32
N GLN A 29 -4.03 4.04 -10.46
CA GLN A 29 -3.48 5.38 -10.68
C GLN A 29 -2.07 5.50 -10.06
N TYR A 30 -1.41 6.66 -10.20
CA TYR A 30 -0.05 6.85 -9.68
C TYR A 30 0.05 6.67 -8.15
N SER A 31 -1.02 6.95 -7.42
CA SER A 31 -1.04 6.83 -5.97
C SER A 31 -2.25 6.06 -5.44
N VAL A 32 -2.87 5.24 -6.31
CA VAL A 32 -4.11 4.52 -5.99
C VAL A 32 -4.05 3.05 -6.44
N PHE A 33 -4.47 2.16 -5.54
CA PHE A 33 -4.60 0.72 -5.75
C PHE A 33 -6.02 0.24 -5.40
N GLU A 34 -6.51 -0.72 -6.17
CA GLU A 34 -7.69 -1.53 -5.85
C GLU A 34 -7.23 -2.89 -5.32
N CYS A 35 -7.63 -3.23 -4.09
CA CYS A 35 -7.21 -4.44 -3.39
C CYS A 35 -8.42 -5.32 -3.01
N GLU A 36 -8.43 -6.55 -3.51
CA GLU A 36 -9.43 -7.57 -3.15
C GLU A 36 -8.88 -8.50 -2.05
N ILE A 37 -8.79 -7.96 -0.84
CA ILE A 37 -8.18 -8.66 0.30
C ILE A 37 -9.15 -8.91 1.45
N LYS A 38 -8.92 -10.00 2.20
CA LYS A 38 -9.64 -10.34 3.43
C LYS A 38 -9.09 -9.56 4.63
N ARG A 39 -9.85 -9.52 5.74
CA ARG A 39 -9.47 -8.78 6.96
C ARG A 39 -8.06 -9.10 7.47
N LYS A 40 -7.69 -10.39 7.51
CA LYS A 40 -6.34 -10.81 7.94
C LYS A 40 -5.22 -10.24 7.05
N GLN A 41 -5.43 -10.21 5.74
CA GLN A 41 -4.47 -9.64 4.79
C GLN A 41 -4.40 -8.10 4.91
N PHE A 42 -5.52 -7.46 5.24
CA PHE A 42 -5.54 -6.03 5.52
C PHE A 42 -4.70 -5.68 6.75
N GLU A 43 -4.82 -6.44 7.84
CA GLU A 43 -4.02 -6.24 9.07
C GLU A 43 -2.51 -6.39 8.77
N GLU A 44 -2.13 -7.41 8.00
CA GLU A 44 -0.76 -7.63 7.57
C GLU A 44 -0.24 -6.48 6.66
N LEU A 45 -1.04 -6.08 5.67
CA LEU A 45 -0.72 -4.97 4.78
C LEU A 45 -0.52 -3.67 5.57
N TYR A 46 -1.41 -3.39 6.52
CA TYR A 46 -1.33 -2.19 7.35
C TYR A 46 -0.06 -2.17 8.20
N ALA A 47 0.33 -3.30 8.79
CA ALA A 47 1.58 -3.43 9.53
C ALA A 47 2.80 -3.16 8.63
N ARG A 48 2.86 -3.78 7.43
CA ARG A 48 3.95 -3.57 6.46
C ARG A 48 4.07 -2.11 6.00
N LEU A 49 2.94 -1.43 5.80
CA LEU A 49 2.92 -0.01 5.41
C LEU A 49 3.29 0.91 6.57
N SER A 50 2.91 0.58 7.80
CA SER A 50 3.20 1.40 8.99
C SER A 50 4.70 1.45 9.29
N ASP A 51 5.43 0.37 9.05
CA ASP A 51 6.89 0.29 9.20
C ASP A 51 7.63 1.28 8.27
N LEU A 52 7.02 1.70 7.15
CA LEU A 52 7.59 2.73 6.27
C LEU A 52 7.56 4.14 6.88
N SER A 53 6.75 4.36 7.92
CA SER A 53 6.61 5.67 8.57
C SER A 53 7.71 5.92 9.62
N GLU A 54 8.31 4.87 10.19
CA GLU A 54 9.22 4.95 11.35
C GLU A 54 10.72 5.10 11.00
N GLY A 55 11.09 5.51 9.79
CA GLY A 55 12.48 5.82 9.40
C GLY A 55 12.60 6.90 8.34
#